data_AF-A0A127SQB1-F1
#
_entry.id   AF-A0A127SQB1-F1
#
_cell.length_a   1.000
_cell.length_b   1.000
_cell.length_c   1.000
_cell.angle_alpha   90.00
_cell.angle_beta   90.00
_cell.angle_gamma   90.00
#
_symmetry.space_group_name_H-M   'P 1'
#
loop_
_entity.id
_entity.type
_entity.pdbx_description
1 polymer ?
#
loop_
_entity_poly.entity_id
_entity_poly.type
_entity_poly.pdbx_seq_one_letter_code
_entity_poly.pdbx_strand_id
1 'polypeptide(L)'
;MSVDQRHPIDVWNDYYTYGGLPLVLSLSTDEAKESYLKDLYAKVYLTDIKDRYSIRCDSELQELLQIIASTIGSPTNPSKLENTFKSVKNVTLSSKTINTYLSYLEDAFLIEKSIRYDIKGKKYINTLAKHY
;
A
#
# COMPACT_ATOMS: atom_id res chain seq x y z
N MET A 1 -3.55 -10.58 32.17
CA MET A 1 -2.96 -9.32 32.67
C MET A 1 -3.18 -8.30 31.57
N SER A 2 -3.91 -7.20 31.82
CA SER A 2 -4.14 -6.19 30.78
C SER A 2 -2.85 -5.39 30.58
N VAL A 3 -2.41 -5.28 29.33
CA VAL A 3 -1.19 -4.54 28.94
C VAL A 3 -1.42 -3.02 29.02
N ASP A 4 -2.69 -2.60 29.07
CA ASP A 4 -3.13 -1.21 29.11
C ASP A 4 -4.32 -1.06 30.07
N GLN A 5 -4.36 0.02 30.84
CA GLN A 5 -5.44 0.32 31.80
C GLN A 5 -6.52 1.25 31.24
N ARG A 6 -6.35 1.75 30.00
CA ARG A 6 -7.35 2.58 29.30
C ARG A 6 -8.58 1.74 28.92
N HIS A 7 -9.71 2.42 28.71
CA HIS A 7 -10.94 1.74 28.30
C HIS A 7 -10.75 1.10 26.91
N PRO A 8 -11.29 -0.10 26.62
CA PRO A 8 -11.06 -0.80 25.35
C PRO A 8 -11.40 0.02 24.10
N ILE A 9 -12.38 0.92 24.19
CA ILE A 9 -12.76 1.81 23.07
C ILE A 9 -11.64 2.81 22.72
N ASP A 10 -10.91 3.30 23.72
CA ASP A 10 -9.84 4.29 23.54
C ASP A 10 -8.61 3.60 22.93
N VAL A 11 -8.31 2.39 23.41
CA VAL A 11 -7.24 1.55 22.85
C VAL A 11 -7.56 1.12 21.42
N TRP A 12 -8.83 0.83 21.12
CA TRP A 12 -9.28 0.52 19.78
C TRP A 12 -9.08 1.69 18.81
N ASN A 13 -9.43 2.91 19.21
CA ASN A 13 -9.24 4.09 18.37
C ASN A 13 -7.75 4.33 18.04
N ASP A 14 -6.87 4.15 19.04
CA ASP A 14 -5.42 4.21 18.85
C ASP A 14 -4.92 3.15 17.86
N TYR A 15 -5.33 1.89 18.06
CA TYR A 15 -4.95 0.79 17.18
C TYR A 15 -5.48 0.96 15.76
N TYR A 16 -6.72 1.40 15.61
CA TYR A 16 -7.36 1.65 14.32
C TYR A 16 -6.67 2.77 13.53
N THR A 17 -6.20 3.81 14.22
CA THR A 17 -5.59 5.00 13.60
C THR A 17 -4.10 4.80 13.32
N TYR A 18 -3.36 4.25 14.29
CA TYR A 18 -1.89 4.18 14.23
C TYR A 18 -1.35 2.76 14.00
N GLY A 19 -2.23 1.75 13.98
CA GLY A 19 -1.88 0.36 13.76
C GLY A 19 -1.27 -0.34 14.98
N GLY A 20 -0.72 -1.53 14.73
CA GLY A 20 -0.20 -2.43 15.77
C GLY A 20 1.32 -2.45 15.93
N LEU A 21 2.05 -1.48 15.36
CA LEU A 21 3.51 -1.48 15.45
C LEU A 21 3.97 -1.23 16.89
N PRO A 22 4.87 -2.07 17.46
CA PRO A 22 5.22 -1.99 18.88
C PRO A 22 5.71 -0.61 19.33
N LEU A 23 6.49 0.09 18.49
CA LEU A 23 7.04 1.40 18.85
C LEU A 23 5.96 2.47 19.01
N VAL A 24 4.85 2.38 18.28
CA VAL A 24 3.71 3.32 18.38
C VAL A 24 3.17 3.35 19.81
N LEU A 25 3.14 2.19 20.49
CA LEU A 25 2.63 2.08 21.86
C LEU A 25 3.50 2.80 22.89
N SER A 26 4.77 3.06 22.57
CA SER A 26 5.69 3.81 23.44
C SER A 26 5.61 5.33 23.25
N LEU A 27 4.97 5.80 22.18
CA LEU A 27 4.88 7.21 21.82
C LEU A 27 3.65 7.84 22.48
N SER A 28 3.86 8.96 23.18
CA SER A 28 2.85 9.55 24.05
C SER A 28 1.91 10.52 23.33
N THR A 29 2.32 11.11 22.21
CA THR A 29 1.53 12.10 21.46
C THR A 29 1.21 11.61 20.06
N ASP A 30 0.09 12.09 19.54
CA ASP A 30 -0.40 11.76 18.21
C ASP A 30 0.57 12.23 17.12
N GLU A 31 1.20 13.40 17.30
CA GLU A 31 2.21 13.93 16.39
C GLU A 31 3.46 13.05 16.35
N ALA A 32 3.88 12.50 17.49
CA ALA A 32 5.02 11.61 17.56
C ALA A 32 4.73 10.28 16.84
N LYS A 33 3.52 9.72 17.04
CA LYS A 33 3.06 8.52 16.33
C LYS A 33 3.00 8.76 14.82
N GLU A 34 2.41 9.87 14.39
CA GLU A 34 2.30 10.26 12.99
C GLU A 34 3.68 10.44 12.34
N SER A 35 4.59 11.18 12.99
CA SER A 35 5.96 11.38 12.51
C SER A 35 6.69 10.04 12.34
N TYR A 36 6.60 9.16 13.36
CA TYR A 36 7.20 7.84 13.30
C TYR A 36 6.68 7.01 12.12
N LEU A 37 5.37 6.99 11.91
CA LEU A 37 4.76 6.23 10.80
C LEU A 37 5.16 6.80 9.43
N LYS A 38 5.24 8.13 9.30
CA LYS A 38 5.72 8.79 8.07
C LYS A 38 7.19 8.46 7.78
N ASP A 39 8.04 8.48 8.81
CA ASP A 39 9.46 8.16 8.67
C ASP A 39 9.66 6.68 8.32
N LEU A 40 8.90 5.80 8.97
CA LEU A 40 8.91 4.37 8.66
C LEU A 40 8.47 4.12 7.22
N TYR A 41 7.36 4.74 6.79
CA TYR A 41 6.87 4.67 5.42
C TYR A 41 7.94 5.14 4.43
N ALA A 42 8.55 6.31 4.66
CA ALA A 42 9.58 6.86 3.78
C ALA A 42 10.78 5.91 3.69
N LYS A 43 11.21 5.33 4.82
CA LYS A 43 12.31 4.37 4.85
C LYS A 43 12.00 3.09 4.06
N VAL A 44 10.83 2.49 4.27
CA VAL A 44 10.40 1.30 3.51
C VAL A 44 10.33 1.63 2.02
N TYR A 45 9.70 2.76 1.66
CA TYR A 45 9.59 3.19 0.27
C TYR A 45 10.95 3.40 -0.41
N LEU A 46 11.90 4.05 0.27
CA LEU A 46 13.24 4.26 -0.26
C LEU A 46 14.05 2.96 -0.32
N THR A 47 14.23 2.28 0.82
CA THR A 47 15.17 1.16 0.93
C THR A 47 14.60 -0.14 0.35
N ASP A 48 13.35 -0.47 0.66
CA ASP A 48 12.78 -1.77 0.29
C ASP A 48 12.20 -1.79 -1.12
N ILE A 49 12.00 -0.61 -1.74
CA ILE A 49 11.47 -0.51 -3.10
C ILE A 49 12.45 0.18 -4.04
N LYS A 50 12.74 1.47 -3.84
CA LYS A 50 13.55 2.21 -4.81
C LYS A 50 14.97 1.69 -4.94
N ASP A 51 15.66 1.51 -3.82
CA ASP A 51 17.05 1.05 -3.80
C ASP A 51 17.13 -0.42 -4.26
N ARG A 52 16.26 -1.28 -3.69
CA ARG A 52 16.19 -2.71 -4.01
C ARG A 52 15.97 -2.98 -5.50
N TYR A 53 15.05 -2.27 -6.13
CA TYR A 53 14.69 -2.48 -7.55
C TYR A 53 15.29 -1.42 -8.50
N SER A 54 16.16 -0.54 -8.01
CA SER A 54 16.84 0.52 -8.78
C SER A 54 15.89 1.36 -9.64
N ILE A 55 14.78 1.79 -9.04
CA ILE A 55 13.68 2.48 -9.75
C ILE A 55 14.11 3.89 -10.13
N ARG A 56 14.12 4.17 -11.45
CA ARG A 56 14.51 5.48 -12.00
C ARG A 56 13.37 6.49 -12.01
N CYS A 57 12.13 6.03 -12.16
CA CYS A 57 10.93 6.87 -12.29
C CYS A 57 10.10 6.79 -11.00
N ASP A 58 10.45 7.64 -10.04
CA ASP A 58 9.87 7.63 -8.70
C ASP A 58 8.45 8.19 -8.65
N SER A 59 8.16 9.22 -9.45
CA SER A 59 6.88 9.93 -9.42
C SER A 59 5.69 9.04 -9.78
N GLU A 60 5.83 8.19 -10.81
CA GLU A 60 4.78 7.30 -11.29
C GLU A 60 4.47 6.20 -10.29
N LEU A 61 5.50 5.68 -9.61
CA LEU A 61 5.33 4.68 -8.56
C LEU A 61 4.60 5.29 -7.36
N GLN A 62 5.01 6.49 -6.93
CA GLN A 62 4.38 7.18 -5.82
C GLN A 62 2.91 7.51 -6.10
N GLU A 63 2.60 8.00 -7.31
CA GLU A 63 1.22 8.26 -7.74
C GLU A 63 0.40 6.96 -7.84
N LEU A 64 0.99 5.88 -8.36
CA LEU A 64 0.33 4.57 -8.37
C LEU A 64 -0.02 4.13 -6.95
N LEU A 65 0.91 4.25 -6.00
CA LEU A 65 0.67 3.92 -4.60
C LEU A 65 -0.44 4.78 -3.98
N GLN A 66 -0.47 6.09 -4.25
CA GLN A 66 -1.58 6.97 -3.81
C GLN A 66 -2.93 6.55 -4.39
N ILE A 67 -2.97 6.14 -5.66
CA ILE A 67 -4.19 5.63 -6.30
C ILE A 67 -4.63 4.33 -5.61
N ILE A 68 -3.72 3.41 -5.32
CA ILE A 68 -4.05 2.15 -4.63
C ILE A 68 -4.55 2.43 -3.21
N ALA A 69 -3.86 3.27 -2.45
CA ALA A 69 -4.25 3.64 -1.09
C ALA A 69 -5.63 4.30 -1.03
N SER A 70 -5.95 5.18 -1.99
CA SER A 70 -7.27 5.83 -2.08
C SER A 70 -8.39 4.91 -2.57
N THR A 71 -8.04 3.76 -3.18
CA THR A 71 -9.01 2.78 -3.71
C THR A 71 -8.93 1.44 -2.98
N ILE A 72 -8.46 1.46 -1.73
CA ILE A 72 -8.29 0.27 -0.88
C ILE A 72 -9.53 -0.65 -0.92
N GLY A 73 -9.30 -1.95 -1.16
CA GLY A 73 -10.37 -2.94 -1.26
C GLY A 73 -11.20 -2.92 -2.55
N SER A 74 -10.86 -2.10 -3.53
CA SER A 74 -11.47 -2.08 -4.87
C SER A 74 -10.67 -2.93 -5.88
N PRO A 75 -11.31 -3.52 -6.91
CA PRO A 75 -10.59 -4.25 -7.96
C PRO A 75 -9.68 -3.33 -8.80
N THR A 76 -8.40 -3.64 -8.84
CA THR A 76 -7.39 -2.90 -9.61
C THR A 76 -7.29 -3.44 -11.03
N ASN A 77 -7.41 -2.55 -12.02
CA ASN A 77 -7.26 -2.86 -13.44
C ASN A 77 -6.02 -2.16 -14.03
N PRO A 78 -4.90 -2.88 -14.24
CA PRO A 78 -3.66 -2.32 -14.76
C PRO A 78 -3.82 -1.62 -16.12
N SER A 79 -4.66 -2.14 -17.02
CA SER A 79 -4.89 -1.51 -18.33
C SER A 79 -5.70 -0.23 -18.24
N LYS A 80 -6.63 -0.15 -17.29
CA LYS A 80 -7.33 1.11 -16.99
C LYS A 80 -6.35 2.15 -16.44
N LEU A 81 -5.49 1.76 -15.51
CA LEU A 81 -4.47 2.63 -14.94
C LEU A 81 -3.49 3.13 -16.00
N GLU A 82 -2.99 2.25 -16.88
CA GLU A 82 -2.13 2.62 -18.01
C GLU A 82 -2.78 3.70 -18.88
N ASN A 83 -4.06 3.49 -19.25
CA ASN A 83 -4.81 4.47 -20.04
C ASN A 83 -4.96 5.81 -19.30
N THR A 84 -5.17 5.79 -17.98
CA THR A 84 -5.26 7.00 -17.15
C THR A 84 -3.93 7.73 -17.05
N PHE A 85 -2.81 7.05 -16.80
CA PHE A 85 -1.48 7.67 -16.81
C PHE A 85 -1.19 8.31 -18.17
N LYS A 86 -1.55 7.62 -19.26
CA LYS A 86 -1.37 8.12 -20.61
C LYS A 86 -2.24 9.34 -20.92
N SER A 87 -3.51 9.34 -20.50
CA SER A 87 -4.44 10.43 -20.83
C SER A 87 -4.30 11.66 -19.92
N VAL A 88 -4.01 11.46 -18.63
CA VAL A 88 -3.97 12.55 -17.63
C VAL A 88 -2.55 13.10 -17.49
N LYS A 89 -1.55 12.22 -17.39
CA LYS A 89 -0.15 12.60 -17.14
C LYS A 89 0.69 12.67 -18.42
N ASN A 90 0.16 12.19 -19.55
CA ASN A 90 0.90 12.04 -20.81
C ASN A 90 2.17 11.19 -20.66
N VAL A 91 2.13 10.20 -19.76
CA VAL A 91 3.22 9.24 -19.51
C VAL A 91 2.73 7.83 -19.83
N THR A 92 3.52 7.06 -20.56
CA THR A 92 3.20 5.66 -20.85
C THR A 92 3.78 4.76 -19.75
N LEU A 93 2.93 4.43 -18.77
CA LEU A 93 3.22 3.41 -17.77
C LEU A 93 2.48 2.12 -18.15
N SER A 94 3.16 1.19 -18.82
CA SER A 94 2.52 -0.01 -19.36
C SER A 94 1.84 -0.85 -18.27
N SER A 95 0.79 -1.58 -18.61
CA SER A 95 0.11 -2.53 -17.71
C SER A 95 1.11 -3.52 -17.08
N LYS A 96 2.16 -3.91 -17.82
CA LYS A 96 3.24 -4.77 -17.32
C LYS A 96 4.07 -4.06 -16.25
N THR A 97 4.44 -2.80 -16.47
CA THR A 97 5.17 -1.99 -15.49
C THR A 97 4.33 -1.75 -14.24
N ILE A 98 3.03 -1.46 -14.40
CA ILE A 98 2.10 -1.29 -13.27
C ILE A 98 2.04 -2.57 -12.43
N ASN A 99 1.86 -3.74 -13.05
CA ASN A 99 1.88 -5.01 -12.33
C ASN A 99 3.21 -5.24 -11.60
N THR A 100 4.33 -4.86 -12.23
CA THR A 100 5.66 -4.98 -11.61
C THR A 100 5.76 -4.09 -10.37
N TYR A 101 5.29 -2.85 -10.44
CA TYR A 101 5.25 -1.93 -9.30
C TYR A 101 4.34 -2.43 -8.19
N LEU A 102 3.15 -2.96 -8.51
CA LEU A 102 2.29 -3.59 -7.52
C LEU A 102 3.00 -4.75 -6.81
N SER A 103 3.74 -5.59 -7.54
CA SER A 103 4.55 -6.65 -6.93
C SER A 103 5.64 -6.13 -6.00
N TYR A 104 6.29 -5.01 -6.34
CA TYR A 104 7.29 -4.40 -5.44
C TYR A 104 6.67 -3.86 -4.15
N LEU A 105 5.46 -3.29 -4.25
CA LEU A 105 4.70 -2.83 -3.09
C LEU A 105 4.25 -4.00 -2.20
N GLU A 106 3.86 -5.13 -2.82
CA GLU A 106 3.54 -6.38 -2.12
C GLU A 106 4.77 -6.96 -1.42
N ASP A 107 5.92 -7.03 -2.11
CA ASP A 107 7.19 -7.54 -1.56
C ASP A 107 7.73 -6.68 -0.40
N ALA A 108 7.38 -5.40 -0.37
CA ALA A 108 7.72 -4.46 0.70
C ALA A 108 6.69 -4.43 1.83
N PHE A 109 5.67 -5.29 1.78
CA PHE A 109 4.57 -5.34 2.74
C PHE A 109 3.78 -4.03 2.88
N LEU A 110 3.79 -3.17 1.85
CA LEU A 110 2.99 -1.95 1.83
C LEU A 110 1.55 -2.21 1.41
N ILE A 111 1.32 -3.23 0.59
CA ILE A 111 -0.01 -3.66 0.18
C ILE A 111 -0.11 -5.19 0.19
N GLU A 112 -1.33 -5.70 0.31
CA GLU A 112 -1.64 -7.13 0.19
C GLU A 112 -2.64 -7.40 -0.93
N LYS A 113 -2.31 -8.32 -1.81
CA LYS A 113 -3.19 -8.73 -2.92
C LYS A 113 -4.19 -9.80 -2.49
N SER A 114 -5.47 -9.52 -2.73
CA SER A 114 -6.57 -10.46 -2.52
C SER A 114 -7.19 -10.89 -3.86
N ILE A 115 -7.15 -12.20 -4.13
CA ILE A 115 -7.77 -12.84 -5.29
C ILE A 115 -9.14 -13.40 -4.89
N ARG A 116 -10.13 -13.34 -5.79
CA ARG A 116 -11.46 -13.89 -5.48
C ARG A 116 -11.38 -15.42 -5.29
N TYR A 117 -12.09 -15.91 -4.28
CA TYR A 117 -12.11 -17.33 -3.91
C TYR A 117 -12.89 -18.21 -4.89
N ASP A 118 -13.81 -17.63 -5.68
CA ASP A 118 -14.75 -18.36 -6.55
C ASP A 118 -14.23 -18.61 -7.97
N ILE A 119 -12.99 -18.19 -8.27
CA ILE A 119 -12.35 -18.34 -9.57
C ILE A 119 -11.75 -19.74 -9.68
N LYS A 120 -11.88 -20.37 -10.86
CA LYS A 120 -11.33 -21.72 -11.12
C LYS A 120 -10.72 -21.83 -12.52
N GLY A 121 -9.61 -22.56 -12.63
CA GLY A 121 -8.96 -22.91 -13.90
C GLY A 121 -8.54 -21.68 -14.71
N LYS A 122 -8.80 -21.68 -16.02
CA LYS A 122 -8.40 -20.59 -16.93
C LYS A 122 -8.99 -19.22 -16.56
N LYS A 123 -10.02 -19.16 -15.71
CA LYS A 123 -10.60 -17.90 -15.24
C LYS A 123 -9.63 -17.07 -14.40
N TYR A 124 -8.54 -17.65 -13.86
CA TYR A 124 -7.50 -16.86 -13.19
C TYR A 124 -6.81 -15.85 -14.12
N ILE A 125 -6.78 -16.13 -15.42
CA ILE A 125 -6.15 -15.25 -16.40
C ILE A 125 -6.94 -13.94 -16.47
N ASN A 126 -6.26 -12.82 -16.28
CA ASN A 126 -6.81 -11.46 -16.32
C ASN A 126 -7.92 -11.17 -15.29
N THR A 127 -8.05 -11.98 -14.23
CA THR A 127 -8.94 -11.58 -13.13
C THR A 127 -8.30 -10.44 -12.34
N LEU A 128 -9.08 -9.38 -12.16
CA LEU A 128 -8.74 -8.25 -11.31
C LEU A 128 -8.63 -8.71 -9.84
N ALA A 129 -7.62 -8.21 -9.15
CA ALA A 129 -7.42 -8.43 -7.72
C ALA A 129 -7.70 -7.14 -6.96
N LYS A 130 -8.04 -7.27 -5.68
CA LYS A 130 -8.10 -6.14 -4.75
C LYS A 130 -6.74 -6.01 -4.07
N HIS A 131 -6.38 -4.79 -3.70
CA HIS A 131 -5.22 -4.52 -2.87
C HIS A 131 -5.67 -3.84 -1.59
N TYR A 132 -5.13 -4.29 -0.46
CA TYR A 132 -5.36 -3.77 0.89
C TYR A 132 -4.09 -3.14 1.44
#